data_AF-A0A662L2C6-F1
#
_entry.id   AF-A0A662L2C6-F1
#
_cell.length_a   1.000
_cell.length_b   1.000
_cell.length_c   1.000
_cell.angle_alpha   90.00
_cell.angle_beta   90.00
_cell.angle_gamma   90.00
#
_symmetry.space_group_name_H-M   'P 1'
#
loop_
_entity.id
_entity.type
_entity.pdbx_description
1 polymer ?
#
loop_
_entity_poly.entity_id
_entity_poly.type
_entity_poly.pdbx_seq_one_letter_code
_entity_poly.pdbx_strand_id
1 'polypeptide(L)'
;MPDNTHVEVKFPYTPRAGQEDFVKKVANIVANGGHIAVEAPTGMGKTVCVLVATLNIARDTEKKVLYLTRTNSQQRQVVLECRVIGARVACVQGRRIMCPIMARDREYAHGTPHELSLLCKELRKAGKCPYYERLWAKSDEIIGWILQNMPTAEELASKCFEQQVCAYEIMKEILPLAEVVTAPYIYFFSPHIRGNLLDWMGANLEDIIVVVDEAHNLPSFAREILTPELSVKSMERAIREARDHGDSYIAEGIPLTVFLSVVRNIIAEMASEYIK
;
A
#
# COMPACT_ATOMS: atom_id res chain seq x y z
N MET A 1 8.61 13.59 -35.59
CA MET A 1 7.20 13.22 -35.84
C MET A 1 6.33 14.33 -35.27
N PRO A 2 5.24 14.76 -35.92
CA PRO A 2 4.47 15.89 -35.42
C PRO A 2 3.74 15.52 -34.12
N ASP A 3 3.96 16.36 -33.13
CA ASP A 3 3.51 16.35 -31.73
C ASP A 3 2.03 16.76 -31.61
N ASN A 4 1.11 15.95 -32.13
CA ASN A 4 -0.29 16.36 -32.36
C ASN A 4 -1.36 15.60 -31.54
N THR A 5 -0.99 14.96 -30.43
CA THR A 5 -1.98 14.72 -29.36
C THR A 5 -2.18 16.04 -28.61
N HIS A 6 -3.16 16.84 -29.05
CA HIS A 6 -3.69 17.94 -28.24
C HIS A 6 -4.37 17.34 -27.01
N VAL A 7 -3.58 17.00 -25.99
CA VAL A 7 -4.11 16.63 -24.68
C VAL A 7 -4.60 17.91 -24.03
N GLU A 8 -5.93 18.08 -23.94
CA GLU A 8 -6.52 19.21 -23.25
C GLU A 8 -6.29 19.03 -21.73
N VAL A 9 -5.32 19.77 -21.20
CA VAL A 9 -4.92 19.66 -19.80
C VAL A 9 -5.83 20.54 -18.93
N LYS A 10 -6.76 19.91 -18.20
CA LYS A 10 -7.55 20.63 -17.20
C LYS A 10 -6.78 20.70 -15.87
N PHE A 11 -6.01 21.78 -15.70
CA PHE A 11 -5.30 22.03 -14.45
C PHE A 11 -6.27 22.57 -13.36
N PRO A 12 -6.12 22.17 -12.09
CA PRO A 12 -7.02 22.62 -11.01
C PRO A 12 -6.94 24.10 -10.65
N TYR A 13 -5.88 24.80 -11.09
CA TYR A 13 -5.62 26.21 -10.84
C TYR A 13 -4.77 26.77 -11.98
N THR A 14 -4.49 28.08 -11.98
CA THR A 14 -3.60 28.68 -12.98
C THR A 14 -2.19 28.10 -12.87
N PRO A 15 -1.70 27.33 -13.87
CA PRO A 15 -0.41 26.67 -13.78
C PRO A 15 0.73 27.66 -13.54
N ARG A 16 1.71 27.26 -12.74
CA ARG A 16 2.97 28.00 -12.59
C ARG A 16 3.84 27.79 -13.82
N ALA A 17 4.80 28.69 -14.03
CA ALA A 17 5.75 28.59 -15.14
C ALA A 17 6.41 27.20 -15.20
N GLY A 18 6.36 26.57 -16.38
CA GLY A 18 6.93 25.25 -16.64
C GLY A 18 6.06 24.04 -16.26
N GLN A 19 4.97 24.21 -15.49
CA GLN A 19 4.08 23.09 -15.14
C GLN A 19 3.33 22.55 -16.36
N GLU A 20 2.85 23.42 -17.25
CA GLU A 20 2.15 22.97 -18.47
C GLU A 20 3.06 22.14 -19.38
N ASP A 21 4.28 22.61 -19.62
CA ASP A 21 5.26 21.89 -20.45
C ASP A 21 5.64 20.56 -19.83
N PHE A 22 5.76 20.50 -18.51
CA PHE A 22 5.98 19.28 -17.77
C PHE A 22 4.83 18.29 -17.98
N VAL A 23 3.59 18.74 -17.78
CA VAL A 23 2.40 17.89 -17.92
C VAL A 23 2.29 17.36 -19.34
N LYS A 24 2.48 18.21 -20.36
CA LYS A 24 2.44 17.82 -21.77
C LYS A 24 3.47 16.74 -22.09
N LYS A 25 4.71 16.89 -21.62
CA LYS A 25 5.77 15.90 -21.82
C LYS A 25 5.43 14.55 -21.21
N VAL A 26 4.96 14.55 -19.95
CA VAL A 26 4.57 13.30 -19.26
C VAL A 26 3.36 12.67 -19.96
N ALA A 27 2.32 13.44 -20.25
CA ALA A 27 1.10 12.96 -20.90
C ALA A 27 1.39 12.33 -22.26
N ASN A 28 2.22 12.96 -23.10
CA ASN A 28 2.58 12.42 -24.41
C ASN A 28 3.30 11.06 -24.30
N ILE A 29 4.27 10.91 -23.40
CA ILE A 29 4.99 9.63 -23.24
C ILE A 29 4.05 8.53 -22.71
N VAL A 30 3.21 8.86 -21.73
CA VAL A 30 2.26 7.91 -21.14
C VAL A 30 1.17 7.50 -22.14
N ALA A 31 0.67 8.44 -22.95
CA ALA A 31 -0.30 8.16 -24.02
C ALA A 31 0.23 7.16 -25.05
N ASN A 32 1.54 7.22 -25.34
CA ASN A 32 2.21 6.29 -26.25
C ASN A 32 2.65 4.97 -25.58
N GLY A 33 2.22 4.70 -24.34
CA GLY A 33 2.58 3.50 -23.58
C GLY A 33 4.05 3.44 -23.15
N GLY A 34 4.77 4.57 -23.20
CA GLY A 34 6.17 4.66 -22.82
C GLY A 34 6.41 4.77 -21.32
N HIS A 35 7.68 4.70 -20.93
CA HIS A 35 8.13 4.91 -19.55
C HIS A 35 8.93 6.20 -19.44
N ILE A 36 8.75 6.95 -18.36
CA ILE A 36 9.49 8.18 -18.10
C ILE A 36 9.98 8.22 -16.65
N ALA A 37 11.24 8.61 -16.46
CA ALA A 37 11.77 9.03 -15.18
C ALA A 37 11.83 10.55 -15.15
N VAL A 38 11.28 11.16 -14.09
CA VAL A 38 11.18 12.61 -13.99
C VAL A 38 11.83 13.13 -12.72
N GLU A 39 12.80 14.03 -12.91
CA GLU A 39 13.39 14.83 -11.86
C GLU A 39 12.76 16.24 -11.88
N ALA A 40 12.30 16.70 -10.72
CA ALA A 40 11.76 18.03 -10.54
C ALA A 40 12.14 18.55 -9.15
N PRO A 41 12.51 19.83 -9.02
CA PRO A 41 12.84 20.41 -7.73
C PRO A 41 11.63 20.40 -6.78
N THR A 42 11.89 20.25 -5.48
CA THR A 42 10.86 20.31 -4.44
C THR A 42 10.09 21.62 -4.51
N GLY A 43 8.77 21.57 -4.34
CA GLY A 43 7.90 22.76 -4.40
C GLY A 43 7.44 23.16 -5.80
N MET A 44 7.94 22.52 -6.87
CA MET A 44 7.43 22.71 -8.24
C MET A 44 5.99 22.18 -8.43
N GLY A 45 5.49 21.35 -7.51
CA GLY A 45 4.20 20.68 -7.65
C GLY A 45 4.29 19.42 -8.53
N LYS A 46 5.35 18.62 -8.35
CA LYS A 46 5.55 17.37 -9.10
C LYS A 46 4.33 16.44 -9.01
N THR A 47 3.80 16.24 -7.80
CA THR A 47 2.64 15.36 -7.54
C THR A 47 1.42 15.76 -8.36
N VAL A 48 1.00 17.03 -8.29
CA VAL A 48 -0.16 17.53 -9.06
C VAL A 48 0.09 17.50 -10.56
N CYS A 49 1.30 17.84 -11.03
CA CYS A 49 1.61 17.77 -12.46
C CYS A 49 1.55 16.33 -12.99
N VAL A 50 2.10 15.36 -12.26
CA VAL A 50 2.05 13.94 -12.63
C VAL A 50 0.62 13.41 -12.56
N LEU A 51 -0.15 13.77 -11.51
CA LEU A 51 -1.55 13.37 -11.39
C LEU A 51 -2.38 13.90 -12.55
N VAL A 52 -2.28 15.19 -12.86
CA VAL A 52 -3.01 15.79 -13.99
C VAL A 52 -2.62 15.13 -15.31
N ALA A 53 -1.31 14.92 -15.55
CA ALA A 53 -0.84 14.25 -16.76
C ALA A 53 -1.41 12.83 -16.91
N THR A 54 -1.32 12.04 -15.85
CA THR A 54 -1.73 10.63 -15.87
C THR A 54 -3.24 10.45 -15.84
N LEU A 55 -3.98 11.29 -15.12
CA LEU A 55 -5.45 11.25 -15.05
C LEU A 55 -6.12 11.55 -16.39
N ASN A 56 -5.59 12.50 -17.16
CA ASN A 56 -6.14 12.81 -18.49
C ASN A 56 -6.05 11.57 -19.39
N ILE A 57 -4.87 10.96 -19.46
CA ILE A 57 -4.67 9.74 -20.25
C ILE A 57 -5.49 8.57 -19.69
N ALA A 58 -5.54 8.42 -18.37
CA ALA A 58 -6.32 7.37 -17.72
C ALA A 58 -7.80 7.43 -18.09
N ARG A 59 -8.39 8.63 -18.07
CA ARG A 59 -9.79 8.85 -18.47
C ARG A 59 -10.03 8.55 -19.94
N ASP A 60 -9.12 9.00 -20.82
CA ASP A 60 -9.23 8.80 -22.27
C ASP A 60 -9.06 7.33 -22.69
N THR A 61 -8.34 6.55 -21.89
CA THR A 61 -8.01 5.14 -22.19
C THR A 61 -8.72 4.14 -21.27
N GLU A 62 -9.68 4.61 -20.46
CA GLU A 62 -10.40 3.82 -19.46
C GLU A 62 -9.49 3.05 -18.47
N LYS A 63 -8.29 3.60 -18.23
CA LYS A 63 -7.30 3.05 -17.28
C LYS A 63 -7.46 3.65 -15.89
N LYS A 64 -6.84 3.00 -14.90
CA LYS A 64 -6.67 3.54 -13.54
C LYS A 64 -5.26 4.05 -13.31
N VAL A 65 -5.10 5.06 -12.47
CA VAL A 65 -3.78 5.50 -11.99
C VAL A 65 -3.45 4.79 -10.68
N LEU A 66 -2.37 4.01 -10.64
CA LEU A 66 -1.81 3.45 -9.40
C LEU A 66 -0.65 4.32 -8.92
N TYR A 67 -0.87 5.10 -7.87
CA TYR A 67 0.10 6.03 -7.31
C TYR A 67 0.80 5.44 -6.07
N LEU A 68 2.03 4.98 -6.25
CA LEU A 68 2.83 4.32 -5.24
C LEU A 68 3.62 5.31 -4.40
N THR A 69 3.46 5.25 -3.08
CA THR A 69 4.14 6.12 -2.11
C THR A 69 4.96 5.31 -1.10
N ARG A 70 5.92 5.96 -0.45
CA ARG A 70 6.73 5.35 0.61
C ARG A 70 6.15 5.60 2.00
N THR A 71 5.56 6.78 2.22
CA THR A 71 5.05 7.20 3.54
C THR A 71 3.56 7.52 3.51
N ASN A 72 2.93 7.45 4.68
CA ASN A 72 1.54 7.86 4.85
C ASN A 72 1.34 9.36 4.58
N SER A 73 2.33 10.20 4.90
CA SER A 73 2.29 11.63 4.59
C SER A 73 2.25 11.92 3.09
N GLN A 74 3.03 11.17 2.29
CA GLN A 74 2.98 11.24 0.83
C GLN A 74 1.63 10.75 0.30
N GLN A 75 1.11 9.63 0.82
CA GLN A 75 -0.22 9.14 0.45
C GLN A 75 -1.31 10.19 0.73
N ARG A 76 -1.27 10.82 1.90
CA ARG A 76 -2.17 11.92 2.26
C ARG A 76 -2.08 13.07 1.26
N GLN A 77 -0.86 13.45 0.84
CA GLN A 77 -0.71 14.52 -0.16
C GLN A 77 -1.39 14.16 -1.48
N VAL A 78 -1.24 12.92 -1.97
CA VAL A 78 -1.90 12.46 -3.21
C VAL A 78 -3.41 12.62 -3.13
N VAL A 79 -4.02 12.24 -1.99
CA VAL A 79 -5.47 12.40 -1.76
C VAL A 79 -5.89 13.87 -1.81
N LEU A 80 -5.13 14.74 -1.13
CA LEU A 80 -5.43 16.16 -1.11
C LEU A 80 -5.35 16.77 -2.52
N GLU A 81 -4.34 16.42 -3.31
CA GLU A 81 -4.24 16.86 -4.71
C GLU A 81 -5.41 16.32 -5.55
N CYS A 82 -5.79 15.05 -5.38
CA CYS A 82 -6.94 14.46 -6.07
C CYS A 82 -8.26 15.18 -5.73
N ARG A 83 -8.45 15.64 -4.49
CA ARG A 83 -9.62 16.44 -4.11
C ARG A 83 -9.68 17.75 -4.86
N VAL A 84 -8.55 18.44 -5.00
CA VAL A 84 -8.47 19.70 -5.75
C VAL A 84 -8.72 19.46 -7.24
N ILE A 85 -8.21 18.35 -7.79
CA ILE A 85 -8.45 17.95 -9.18
C ILE A 85 -9.91 17.48 -9.42
N GLY A 86 -10.59 17.00 -8.38
CA GLY A 86 -11.90 16.36 -8.49
C GLY A 86 -11.81 14.95 -9.08
N ALA A 87 -10.75 14.20 -8.74
CA ALA A 87 -10.56 12.82 -9.17
C ALA A 87 -10.90 11.85 -8.03
N ARG A 88 -11.71 10.82 -8.32
CA ARG A 88 -12.08 9.80 -7.34
C ARG A 88 -10.84 9.02 -6.93
N VAL A 89 -10.44 9.18 -5.68
CA VAL A 89 -9.24 8.53 -5.12
C VAL A 89 -9.61 7.56 -4.01
N ALA A 90 -8.93 6.40 -3.99
CA ALA A 90 -8.99 5.43 -2.91
C ALA A 90 -7.58 5.13 -2.39
N CYS A 91 -7.47 4.94 -1.07
CA CYS A 91 -6.20 4.65 -0.40
C CYS A 91 -6.15 3.18 0.00
N VAL A 92 -5.05 2.50 -0.34
CA VAL A 92 -4.74 1.17 0.18
C VAL A 92 -3.85 1.32 1.39
N GLN A 93 -4.27 0.73 2.51
CA GLN A 93 -3.48 0.65 3.74
C GLN A 93 -3.64 -0.69 4.44
N GLY A 94 -2.64 -1.03 5.24
CA GLY A 94 -2.64 -2.28 6.02
C GLY A 94 -3.65 -2.27 7.17
N ARG A 95 -3.93 -3.46 7.71
CA ARG A 95 -4.85 -3.66 8.84
C ARG A 95 -4.43 -2.92 10.12
N ARG A 96 -3.14 -2.62 10.29
CA ARG A 96 -2.66 -1.83 11.45
C ARG A 96 -3.29 -0.43 11.53
N ILE A 97 -3.65 0.14 10.38
CA ILE A 97 -4.33 1.44 10.31
C ILE A 97 -5.84 1.24 10.18
N MET A 98 -6.26 0.27 9.35
CA MET A 98 -7.65 0.13 8.91
C MET A 98 -8.52 -0.79 9.79
N CYS A 99 -7.94 -1.58 10.69
CA CYS A 99 -8.68 -2.52 11.54
C CYS A 99 -8.76 -1.99 12.98
N PRO A 100 -9.96 -1.77 13.53
CA PRO A 100 -10.10 -1.23 14.89
C PRO A 100 -9.66 -2.21 15.97
N ILE A 101 -9.78 -3.53 15.73
CA ILE A 101 -9.30 -4.58 16.65
C ILE A 101 -7.77 -4.52 16.71
N MET A 102 -7.11 -4.52 15.55
CA MET A 102 -5.65 -4.61 15.49
C MET A 102 -4.94 -3.28 15.78
N ALA A 103 -5.55 -2.15 15.44
CA ALA A 103 -4.99 -0.82 15.68
C ALA A 103 -4.93 -0.46 17.18
N ARG A 104 -5.76 -1.08 18.02
CA ARG A 104 -5.91 -0.77 19.44
C ARG A 104 -5.33 -1.83 20.38
N ASP A 105 -4.94 -2.97 19.85
CA ASP A 105 -4.40 -4.08 20.61
C ASP A 105 -2.86 -4.04 20.63
N ARG A 106 -2.28 -4.11 21.83
CA ARG A 106 -0.82 -4.10 22.01
C ARG A 106 -0.17 -5.39 21.52
N GLU A 107 -0.88 -6.51 21.57
CA GLU A 107 -0.37 -7.80 21.13
C GLU A 107 -0.23 -7.83 19.60
N TYR A 108 -1.22 -7.29 18.89
CA TYR A 108 -1.22 -7.24 17.43
C TYR A 108 -0.37 -6.12 16.83
N ALA A 109 0.11 -5.17 17.64
CA ALA A 109 0.98 -4.08 17.18
C ALA A 109 2.26 -4.59 16.50
N HIS A 110 2.72 -5.79 16.86
CA HIS A 110 3.93 -6.41 16.31
C HIS A 110 3.67 -7.45 15.22
N GLY A 111 2.41 -7.85 14.99
CA GLY A 111 2.05 -8.88 14.01
C GLY A 111 2.39 -8.45 12.59
N THR A 112 3.01 -9.35 11.83
CA THR A 112 3.29 -9.19 10.40
C THR A 112 1.99 -9.02 9.60
N PRO A 113 2.01 -8.39 8.41
CA PRO A 113 0.82 -8.31 7.56
C PRO A 113 0.15 -9.66 7.27
N HIS A 114 0.94 -10.73 7.16
CA HIS A 114 0.46 -12.09 6.94
C HIS A 114 -0.31 -12.63 8.17
N GLU A 115 0.29 -12.55 9.37
CA GLU A 115 -0.36 -12.97 10.62
C GLU A 115 -1.66 -12.21 10.87
N LEU A 116 -1.64 -10.88 10.68
CA LEU A 116 -2.84 -10.05 10.81
C LEU A 116 -3.90 -10.44 9.77
N SER A 117 -3.51 -10.83 8.56
CA SER A 117 -4.44 -11.31 7.54
C SER A 117 -5.10 -12.64 7.94
N LEU A 118 -4.31 -13.59 8.45
CA LEU A 118 -4.79 -14.88 8.93
C LEU A 118 -5.75 -14.72 10.10
N LEU A 119 -5.37 -13.93 11.12
CA LEU A 119 -6.23 -13.62 12.25
C LEU A 119 -7.55 -12.96 11.81
N CYS A 120 -7.49 -11.97 10.91
CA CYS A 120 -8.67 -11.33 10.35
C CYS A 120 -9.60 -12.34 9.66
N LYS A 121 -9.03 -13.28 8.90
CA LYS A 121 -9.78 -14.32 8.21
C LYS A 121 -10.48 -15.25 9.20
N GLU A 122 -9.78 -15.72 10.24
CA GLU A 122 -10.35 -16.61 11.25
C GLU A 122 -11.45 -15.93 12.08
N LEU A 123 -11.24 -14.67 12.48
CA LEU A 123 -12.26 -13.90 13.20
C LEU A 123 -13.54 -13.71 12.38
N ARG A 124 -13.41 -13.42 11.08
CA ARG A 124 -14.57 -13.31 10.18
C ARG A 124 -15.26 -14.65 9.96
N LYS A 125 -14.51 -15.72 9.70
CA LYS A 125 -15.06 -17.07 9.49
C LYS A 125 -15.82 -17.57 10.73
N ALA A 126 -15.34 -17.23 11.93
CA ALA A 126 -16.01 -17.57 13.18
C ALA A 126 -17.17 -16.64 13.56
N GLY A 127 -17.51 -15.62 12.77
CA GLY A 127 -18.53 -14.62 13.11
C GLY A 127 -18.16 -13.73 14.32
N LYS A 128 -16.87 -13.64 14.64
CA LYS A 128 -16.34 -12.94 15.83
C LYS A 128 -15.86 -11.51 15.53
N CYS A 129 -15.98 -11.04 14.29
CA CYS A 129 -15.60 -9.69 13.90
C CYS A 129 -16.83 -8.75 13.83
N PRO A 130 -17.18 -8.02 14.89
CA PRO A 130 -18.41 -7.22 14.92
C PRO A 130 -18.39 -6.05 13.91
N TYR A 131 -17.21 -5.64 13.45
CA TYR A 131 -17.04 -4.59 12.45
C TYR A 131 -17.33 -5.08 11.03
N TYR A 132 -17.00 -6.35 10.74
CA TYR A 132 -17.26 -6.96 9.44
C TYR A 132 -18.74 -7.31 9.31
N GLU A 133 -19.35 -7.91 10.34
CA GLU A 133 -20.78 -8.26 10.33
C GLU A 133 -21.67 -7.03 10.09
N ARG A 134 -21.29 -5.88 10.64
CA ARG A 134 -22.04 -4.62 10.48
C ARG A 134 -21.82 -3.91 9.16
N LEU A 135 -20.82 -4.32 8.38
CA LEU A 135 -20.50 -3.71 7.08
C LEU A 135 -21.71 -3.77 6.14
N TRP A 136 -22.39 -4.91 6.11
CA TRP A 136 -23.52 -5.17 5.21
C TRP A 136 -24.71 -4.23 5.41
N ALA A 137 -24.90 -3.72 6.62
CA ALA A 137 -26.01 -2.81 6.93
C ALA A 137 -25.69 -1.33 6.63
N LYS A 138 -24.42 -0.98 6.41
CA LYS A 138 -23.94 0.40 6.34
C LYS A 138 -23.05 0.70 5.13
N SER A 139 -22.80 -0.28 4.26
CA SER A 139 -21.89 -0.15 3.12
C SER A 139 -22.25 1.05 2.26
N ASP A 140 -23.53 1.19 1.91
CA ASP A 140 -23.99 2.21 0.96
C ASP A 140 -23.86 3.62 1.52
N GLU A 141 -24.17 3.81 2.82
CA GLU A 141 -23.98 5.09 3.52
C GLU A 141 -22.50 5.49 3.52
N ILE A 142 -21.61 4.56 3.87
CA ILE A 142 -20.17 4.81 3.93
C ILE A 142 -19.60 5.05 2.54
N ILE A 143 -19.98 4.27 1.53
CA ILE A 143 -19.53 4.45 0.14
C ILE A 143 -19.98 5.82 -0.38
N GLY A 144 -21.23 6.22 -0.14
CA GLY A 144 -21.73 7.54 -0.50
C GLY A 144 -20.88 8.66 0.15
N TRP A 145 -20.56 8.51 1.43
CA TRP A 145 -19.67 9.46 2.12
C TRP A 145 -18.25 9.47 1.53
N ILE A 146 -17.67 8.31 1.21
CA ILE A 146 -16.34 8.19 0.59
C ILE A 146 -16.31 8.89 -0.76
N LEU A 147 -17.29 8.65 -1.62
CA LEU A 147 -17.37 9.25 -2.96
C LEU A 147 -17.51 10.77 -2.90
N GLN A 148 -18.22 11.29 -1.90
CA GLN A 148 -18.41 12.73 -1.72
C GLN A 148 -17.17 13.43 -1.12
N ASN A 149 -16.46 12.77 -0.19
CA ASN A 149 -15.41 13.43 0.61
C ASN A 149 -13.99 13.03 0.19
N MET A 150 -13.82 11.92 -0.55
CA MET A 150 -12.53 11.36 -0.95
C MET A 150 -11.54 11.31 0.24
N PRO A 151 -11.87 10.60 1.34
CA PRO A 151 -11.13 10.62 2.60
C PRO A 151 -9.69 10.10 2.46
N THR A 152 -8.77 10.59 3.30
CA THR A 152 -7.48 9.91 3.48
C THR A 152 -7.70 8.57 4.20
N ALA A 153 -6.69 7.70 4.21
CA ALA A 153 -6.80 6.43 4.92
C ALA A 153 -7.13 6.62 6.42
N GLU A 154 -6.54 7.62 7.07
CA GLU A 154 -6.78 7.94 8.48
C GLU A 154 -8.20 8.50 8.72
N GLU A 155 -8.69 9.35 7.82
CA GLU A 155 -10.04 9.90 7.88
C GLU A 155 -11.09 8.81 7.66
N LEU A 156 -10.84 7.89 6.71
CA LEU A 156 -11.69 6.73 6.45
C LEU A 156 -11.71 5.78 7.66
N ALA A 157 -10.54 5.46 8.21
CA ALA A 157 -10.44 4.64 9.41
C ALA A 157 -11.21 5.25 10.58
N SER A 158 -11.02 6.55 10.84
CA SER A 158 -11.70 7.27 11.93
C SER A 158 -13.23 7.22 11.77
N LYS A 159 -13.75 7.58 10.58
CA LYS A 159 -15.18 7.53 10.28
C LYS A 159 -15.77 6.13 10.47
N CYS A 160 -15.08 5.11 9.96
CA CYS A 160 -15.52 3.73 10.09
C CYS A 160 -15.50 3.25 11.55
N PHE A 161 -14.50 3.67 12.34
CA PHE A 161 -14.40 3.28 13.74
C PHE A 161 -15.52 3.89 14.58
N GLU A 162 -15.87 5.15 14.35
CA GLU A 162 -17.02 5.82 14.96
C GLU A 162 -18.34 5.10 14.66
N GLN A 163 -18.51 4.68 13.40
CA GLN A 163 -19.70 3.95 12.97
C GLN A 163 -19.66 2.45 13.26
N GLN A 164 -18.55 1.97 13.82
CA GLN A 164 -18.25 0.57 14.14
C GLN A 164 -18.36 -0.37 12.92
N VAL A 165 -17.82 0.07 11.78
CA VAL A 165 -17.74 -0.65 10.51
C VAL A 165 -16.27 -0.98 10.18
N CYS A 166 -16.04 -2.05 9.43
CA CYS A 166 -14.69 -2.47 9.03
C CYS A 166 -14.12 -1.57 7.91
N ALA A 167 -13.20 -0.66 8.26
CA ALA A 167 -12.56 0.22 7.27
C ALA A 167 -11.72 -0.56 6.24
N TYR A 168 -11.09 -1.67 6.65
CA TYR A 168 -10.25 -2.48 5.77
C TYR A 168 -11.05 -3.17 4.65
N GLU A 169 -12.26 -3.63 4.93
CA GLU A 169 -13.10 -4.30 3.93
C GLU A 169 -13.84 -3.27 3.07
N ILE A 170 -14.38 -2.17 3.63
CA ILE A 170 -15.02 -1.13 2.81
C ILE A 170 -14.04 -0.43 1.86
N MET A 171 -12.77 -0.32 2.26
CA MET A 171 -11.70 0.17 1.39
C MET A 171 -11.60 -0.66 0.10
N LYS A 172 -11.82 -1.98 0.17
CA LYS A 172 -11.76 -2.83 -1.03
C LYS A 172 -12.93 -2.58 -1.97
N GLU A 173 -14.13 -2.35 -1.42
CA GLU A 173 -15.34 -2.05 -2.20
C GLU A 173 -15.22 -0.76 -3.02
N ILE A 174 -14.42 0.21 -2.57
CA ILE A 174 -14.23 1.47 -3.29
C ILE A 174 -13.11 1.42 -4.35
N LEU A 175 -12.18 0.46 -4.28
CA LEU A 175 -11.06 0.38 -5.24
C LEU A 175 -11.51 0.22 -6.71
N PRO A 176 -12.56 -0.56 -7.03
CA PRO A 176 -13.10 -0.63 -8.39
C PRO A 176 -13.70 0.70 -8.87
N LEU A 177 -14.17 1.55 -7.97
CA LEU A 177 -14.81 2.83 -8.31
C LEU A 177 -13.81 4.00 -8.43
N ALA A 178 -12.57 3.80 -8.00
CA ALA A 178 -11.54 4.84 -8.00
C ALA A 178 -10.90 5.04 -9.39
N GLU A 179 -10.60 6.29 -9.73
CA GLU A 179 -9.75 6.67 -10.86
C GLU A 179 -8.27 6.63 -10.45
N VAL A 180 -7.98 7.02 -9.20
CA VAL A 180 -6.65 6.95 -8.60
C VAL A 180 -6.67 6.00 -7.41
N VAL A 181 -5.80 5.01 -7.43
CA VAL A 181 -5.53 4.17 -6.26
C VAL A 181 -4.16 4.55 -5.74
N THR A 182 -4.06 4.98 -4.49
CA THR A 182 -2.76 5.22 -3.87
C THR A 182 -2.41 4.13 -2.87
N ALA A 183 -1.20 3.58 -2.97
CA ALA A 183 -0.78 2.42 -2.17
C ALA A 183 0.70 2.50 -1.77
N PRO A 184 1.10 1.93 -0.62
CA PRO A 184 2.50 1.72 -0.31
C PRO A 184 3.17 0.81 -1.35
N TYR A 185 4.47 1.04 -1.62
CA TYR A 185 5.27 0.27 -2.58
C TYR A 185 5.08 -1.26 -2.51
N ILE A 186 5.00 -1.79 -1.28
CA ILE A 186 4.90 -3.23 -1.03
C ILE A 186 3.68 -3.88 -1.72
N TYR A 187 2.60 -3.12 -1.94
CA TYR A 187 1.40 -3.65 -2.58
C TYR A 187 1.58 -3.95 -4.07
N PHE A 188 2.56 -3.34 -4.74
CA PHE A 188 2.80 -3.56 -6.16
C PHE A 188 4.09 -4.34 -6.43
N PHE A 189 5.14 -4.08 -5.65
CA PHE A 189 6.44 -4.71 -5.87
C PHE A 189 6.58 -6.09 -5.22
N SER A 190 5.71 -6.46 -4.27
CA SER A 190 5.61 -7.84 -3.78
C SER A 190 4.66 -8.65 -4.68
N PRO A 191 5.13 -9.70 -5.39
CA PRO A 191 4.27 -10.48 -6.29
C PRO A 191 3.03 -11.07 -5.61
N HIS A 192 3.18 -11.53 -4.36
CA HIS A 192 2.09 -12.15 -3.60
C HIS A 192 0.99 -11.15 -3.22
N ILE A 193 1.35 -9.89 -2.94
CA ILE A 193 0.39 -8.85 -2.56
C ILE A 193 -0.20 -8.18 -3.80
N ARG A 194 0.57 -8.06 -4.89
CA ARG A 194 0.13 -7.44 -6.14
C ARG A 194 -1.10 -8.11 -6.74
N GLY A 195 -1.18 -9.45 -6.73
CA GLY A 195 -2.37 -10.16 -7.21
C GLY A 195 -3.64 -9.68 -6.50
N ASN A 196 -3.61 -9.69 -5.16
CA ASN A 196 -4.73 -9.20 -4.36
C ASN A 196 -5.08 -7.74 -4.64
N LEU A 197 -4.08 -6.87 -4.81
CA LEU A 197 -4.31 -5.45 -5.13
C LEU A 197 -5.07 -5.32 -6.46
N LEU A 198 -4.60 -5.98 -7.51
CA LEU A 198 -5.21 -5.93 -8.84
C LEU A 198 -6.64 -6.49 -8.82
N ASP A 199 -6.85 -7.60 -8.12
CA ASP A 199 -8.18 -8.20 -7.93
C ASP A 199 -9.13 -7.22 -7.23
N TRP A 200 -8.70 -6.56 -6.15
CA TRP A 200 -9.53 -5.56 -5.47
C TRP A 200 -9.78 -4.33 -6.33
N MET A 201 -8.82 -3.93 -7.17
CA MET A 201 -8.99 -2.82 -8.11
C MET A 201 -9.92 -3.16 -9.28
N GLY A 202 -10.16 -4.45 -9.54
CA GLY A 202 -10.85 -4.92 -10.74
C GLY A 202 -10.12 -4.52 -12.01
N ALA A 203 -8.79 -4.62 -12.04
CA ALA A 203 -7.95 -4.15 -13.14
C ALA A 203 -6.77 -5.09 -13.40
N ASN A 204 -6.34 -5.21 -14.66
CA ASN A 204 -5.11 -5.92 -15.03
C ASN A 204 -3.92 -4.96 -15.11
N LEU A 205 -2.72 -5.51 -15.31
CA LEU A 205 -1.50 -4.70 -15.47
C LEU A 205 -1.54 -3.78 -16.70
N GLU A 206 -2.25 -4.18 -17.75
CA GLU A 206 -2.42 -3.40 -18.98
C GLU A 206 -3.39 -2.21 -18.81
N ASP A 207 -4.28 -2.30 -17.81
CA ASP A 207 -5.33 -1.32 -17.50
C ASP A 207 -4.89 -0.25 -16.51
N ILE A 208 -3.60 -0.22 -16.14
CA ILE A 208 -3.09 0.70 -15.12
C ILE A 208 -1.91 1.55 -15.61
N ILE A 209 -1.88 2.80 -15.16
CA ILE A 209 -0.73 3.70 -15.26
C ILE A 209 -0.09 3.74 -13.87
N VAL A 210 1.16 3.27 -13.76
CA VAL A 210 1.88 3.22 -12.48
C VAL A 210 2.74 4.46 -12.30
N VAL A 211 2.52 5.17 -11.20
CA VAL A 211 3.35 6.29 -10.76
C VAL A 211 4.13 5.87 -9.52
N VAL A 212 5.45 6.01 -9.56
CA VAL A 212 6.33 5.72 -8.41
C VAL A 212 6.88 7.03 -7.86
N ASP A 213 6.37 7.44 -6.69
CA ASP A 213 6.83 8.67 -6.04
C ASP A 213 8.12 8.44 -5.24
N GLU A 214 9.04 9.39 -5.26
CA GLU A 214 10.39 9.22 -4.69
C GLU A 214 11.14 7.96 -5.16
N ALA A 215 11.04 7.67 -6.46
CA ALA A 215 11.60 6.47 -7.11
C ALA A 215 13.11 6.25 -6.89
N HIS A 216 13.87 7.24 -6.42
CA HIS A 216 15.25 7.07 -6.00
C HIS A 216 15.41 6.04 -4.86
N ASN A 217 14.33 5.78 -4.10
CA ASN A 217 14.29 4.75 -3.05
C ASN A 217 13.96 3.36 -3.57
N LEU A 218 13.51 3.23 -4.83
CA LEU A 218 13.07 1.94 -5.36
C LEU A 218 14.20 0.89 -5.36
N PRO A 219 15.46 1.20 -5.72
CA PRO A 219 16.54 0.20 -5.70
C PRO A 219 16.88 -0.33 -4.31
N SER A 220 16.82 0.50 -3.26
CA SER A 220 17.02 0.03 -1.88
C SER A 220 15.83 -0.78 -1.39
N PHE A 221 14.61 -0.31 -1.66
CA PHE A 221 13.40 -1.03 -1.33
C PHE A 221 13.33 -2.41 -1.99
N ALA A 222 13.65 -2.52 -3.28
CA ALA A 222 13.66 -3.79 -4.00
C ALA A 222 14.67 -4.79 -3.41
N ARG A 223 15.82 -4.32 -2.92
CA ARG A 223 16.79 -5.16 -2.22
C ARG A 223 16.25 -5.63 -0.87
N GLU A 224 15.65 -4.73 -0.10
CA GLU A 224 15.10 -5.04 1.22
C GLU A 224 14.02 -6.13 1.15
N ILE A 225 13.03 -6.01 0.26
CA ILE A 225 11.93 -6.98 0.16
C ILE A 225 12.38 -8.38 -0.30
N LEU A 226 13.56 -8.49 -0.94
CA LEU A 226 14.14 -9.74 -1.42
C LEU A 226 15.22 -10.30 -0.48
N THR A 227 15.59 -9.57 0.57
CA THR A 227 16.63 -9.98 1.52
C THR A 227 15.98 -10.65 2.73
N PRO A 228 16.14 -11.97 2.92
CA PRO A 228 15.72 -12.62 4.17
C PRO A 228 16.66 -12.24 5.32
N GLU A 229 16.11 -12.03 6.51
CA GLU A 229 16.87 -11.69 7.71
C GLU A 229 16.56 -12.68 8.83
N LEU A 230 17.62 -13.05 9.57
CA LEU A 230 17.52 -13.89 10.76
C LEU A 230 18.31 -13.25 11.89
N SER A 231 17.65 -12.93 13.01
CA SER A 231 18.28 -12.26 14.15
C SER A 231 18.41 -13.19 15.36
N VAL A 232 19.40 -12.92 16.21
CA VAL A 232 19.53 -13.57 17.53
C VAL A 232 18.23 -13.47 18.32
N LYS A 233 17.58 -12.30 18.32
CA LYS A 233 16.30 -12.07 18.98
C LYS A 233 15.18 -12.94 18.41
N SER A 234 15.16 -13.17 17.10
CA SER A 234 14.18 -14.06 16.45
C SER A 234 14.37 -15.51 16.92
N MET A 235 15.62 -15.97 17.04
CA MET A 235 15.93 -17.30 17.58
C MET A 235 15.54 -17.43 19.06
N GLU A 236 15.83 -16.42 19.88
CA GLU A 236 15.43 -16.42 21.30
C GLU A 236 13.90 -16.47 21.49
N ARG A 237 13.16 -15.76 20.63
CA ARG A 237 11.68 -15.82 20.61
C ARG A 237 11.19 -17.20 20.23
N ALA A 238 11.73 -17.79 19.16
CA ALA A 238 11.35 -19.13 18.72
C ALA A 238 11.66 -20.22 19.77
N ILE A 239 12.81 -20.12 20.47
CA ILE A 239 13.16 -21.03 21.58
C ILE A 239 12.15 -20.90 22.72
N ARG A 240 11.74 -19.67 23.06
CA ARG A 240 10.74 -19.42 24.11
C ARG A 240 9.39 -20.02 23.72
N GLU A 241 8.93 -19.74 22.50
CA GLU A 241 7.67 -20.28 21.97
C GLU A 241 7.66 -21.82 21.99
N ALA A 242 8.74 -22.47 21.57
CA ALA A 242 8.86 -23.93 21.63
C ALA A 242 8.81 -24.47 23.07
N ARG A 243 9.35 -23.75 24.05
CA ARG A 243 9.25 -24.15 25.47
C ARG A 243 7.85 -24.00 26.02
N ASP A 244 7.15 -22.95 25.61
CA ASP A 244 5.82 -22.62 26.13
C ASP A 244 4.71 -23.47 25.48
N HIS A 245 4.89 -23.88 24.22
CA HIS A 245 3.86 -24.56 23.41
C HIS A 245 4.22 -25.99 22.97
N GLY A 246 5.42 -26.49 23.29
CA GLY A 246 5.86 -27.86 23.03
C GLY A 246 7.08 -27.93 22.11
N ASP A 247 8.14 -28.57 22.59
CA ASP A 247 9.41 -28.69 21.88
C ASP A 247 9.36 -29.87 20.90
N SER A 248 9.05 -29.57 19.64
CA SER A 248 8.99 -30.57 18.57
C SER A 248 10.38 -31.05 18.16
N TYR A 249 10.47 -32.22 17.52
CA TYR A 249 11.73 -32.76 17.01
C TYR A 249 11.90 -32.42 15.53
N ILE A 250 13.05 -31.87 15.14
CA ILE A 250 13.36 -31.58 13.73
C ILE A 250 13.93 -32.80 12.99
N ALA A 251 14.48 -33.74 13.75
CA ALA A 251 15.01 -35.02 13.29
C ALA A 251 15.02 -35.99 14.48
N GLU A 252 15.28 -37.27 14.21
CA GLU A 252 15.35 -38.30 15.26
C GLU A 252 16.35 -37.89 16.35
N GLY A 253 15.83 -37.70 17.58
CA GLY A 253 16.63 -37.32 18.74
C GLY A 253 17.08 -35.85 18.80
N ILE A 254 16.65 -34.97 17.88
CA ILE A 254 17.05 -33.55 17.86
C ILE A 254 15.84 -32.63 18.17
N PRO A 255 15.71 -32.11 19.40
CA PRO A 255 14.71 -31.12 19.74
C PRO A 255 14.91 -29.80 18.98
N LEU A 256 13.81 -29.12 18.66
CA LEU A 256 13.81 -27.83 17.97
C LEU A 256 14.57 -26.79 18.77
N THR A 257 14.40 -26.73 20.09
CA THR A 257 15.12 -25.76 20.92
C THR A 257 16.64 -25.92 20.87
N VAL A 258 17.14 -27.16 20.73
CA VAL A 258 18.57 -27.44 20.59
C VAL A 258 19.08 -26.90 19.25
N PHE A 259 18.38 -27.21 18.16
CA PHE A 259 18.74 -26.70 16.83
C PHE A 259 18.74 -25.16 16.80
N LEU A 260 17.67 -24.53 17.30
CA LEU A 260 17.57 -23.07 17.34
C LEU A 260 18.67 -22.43 18.20
N SER A 261 19.07 -23.10 19.29
CA SER A 261 20.17 -22.62 20.14
C SER A 261 21.52 -22.65 19.41
N VAL A 262 21.77 -23.68 18.62
CA VAL A 262 22.97 -23.77 17.77
C VAL A 262 22.97 -22.66 16.72
N VAL A 263 21.86 -22.49 15.99
CA VAL A 263 21.74 -21.43 14.97
C VAL A 263 21.92 -20.03 15.58
N ARG A 264 21.31 -19.78 16.75
CA ARG A 264 21.49 -18.54 17.50
C ARG A 264 22.96 -18.27 17.81
N ASN A 265 23.69 -19.28 18.29
CA ASN A 265 25.10 -19.14 18.65
C ASN A 265 25.95 -18.85 17.42
N ILE A 266 25.72 -19.55 16.30
CA ILE A 266 26.39 -19.29 15.02
C ILE A 266 26.17 -17.84 14.58
N ILE A 267 24.93 -17.34 14.62
CA ILE A 267 24.64 -15.94 14.27
C ILE A 267 25.40 -14.97 15.19
N ALA A 268 25.44 -15.24 16.50
CA ALA A 268 26.14 -14.39 17.45
C ALA A 268 27.66 -14.37 17.23
N GLU A 269 28.25 -15.53 16.94
CA GLU A 269 29.67 -15.67 16.61
C GLU A 269 30.01 -14.91 15.32
N MET A 270 29.25 -15.13 14.25
CA MET A 270 29.41 -14.40 12.99
C MET A 270 29.27 -12.89 13.19
N ALA A 271 28.29 -12.44 13.97
CA ALA A 271 28.14 -11.02 14.27
C ALA A 271 29.38 -10.45 14.96
N SER A 272 29.97 -11.18 15.92
CA SER A 272 31.19 -10.75 16.62
C SER A 272 32.43 -10.70 15.73
N GLU A 273 32.49 -11.54 14.70
CA GLU A 273 33.62 -11.60 13.77
C GLU A 273 33.54 -10.51 12.69
N TYR A 274 32.35 -10.30 12.12
CA TYR A 274 32.16 -9.48 10.92
C TYR A 274 31.60 -8.08 11.18
N ILE A 275 30.99 -7.83 12.35
CA ILE A 275 30.40 -6.54 12.73
C ILE A 275 31.23 -5.97 13.90
N LYS A 276 32.28 -5.21 13.56
CA LYS A 276 33.05 -4.41 14.52
C LYS A 276 32.45 -3.04 14.73
#